data_AF-A0A1H8BI71-F1
#
_entry.id   AF-A0A1H8BI71-F1
#
_cell.length_a   1.000
_cell.length_b   1.000
_cell.length_c   1.000
_cell.angle_alpha   90.00
_cell.angle_beta   90.00
_cell.angle_gamma   90.00
#
_symmetry.space_group_name_H-M   'P 1'
#
loop_
_entity.id
_entity.type
_entity.pdbx_description
1 polymer ?
#
loop_
_entity_poly.entity_id
_entity_poly.type
_entity_poly.pdbx_seq_one_letter_code
_entity_poly.pdbx_strand_id
1 'polypeptide(L)'
;MIEVYIDGASAGNPGPSGAGIFIKANGEVFTYSIPLGLMSNHEAEYQAFIKGLEICHEKGFKTVSFRTDSELVDTAVEKEFVRNPLYKPLLEKALTLSGQFDLFFMKWIPSSLNKMADELARKAIRANNLDEGKDL
;
A
#
# COMPACT_ATOMS: atom_id res chain seq x y z
N MET A 1 3.10 -12.90 14.51
CA MET A 1 2.67 -12.40 13.19
C MET A 1 2.18 -10.98 13.39
N ILE A 2 2.61 -10.06 12.54
CA ILE A 2 2.16 -8.66 12.62
C ILE A 2 0.99 -8.42 11.65
N GLU A 3 0.16 -7.42 11.94
CA GLU A 3 -0.91 -6.98 11.03
C GLU A 3 -0.50 -5.70 10.32
N VAL A 4 -0.68 -5.66 8.99
CA VAL A 4 -0.33 -4.53 8.14
C VAL A 4 -1.56 -4.15 7.34
N TYR A 5 -2.03 -2.92 7.51
CA TYR A 5 -3.15 -2.36 6.79
C TYR A 5 -2.60 -1.38 5.76
N ILE A 6 -3.04 -1.52 4.51
CA ILE A 6 -2.59 -0.72 3.39
C ILE A 6 -3.79 -0.13 2.66
N ASP A 7 -3.61 1.08 2.14
CA ASP A 7 -4.55 1.72 1.23
C ASP A 7 -3.79 2.67 0.29
N GLY A 8 -4.18 2.69 -0.98
CA GLY A 8 -3.69 3.65 -1.95
C GLY A 8 -4.83 4.50 -2.49
N ALA A 9 -4.65 5.83 -2.43
CA ALA A 9 -5.67 6.76 -2.88
C ALA A 9 -5.11 7.70 -3.95
N SER A 10 -5.97 8.11 -4.89
CA SER A 10 -5.68 9.17 -5.87
C SER A 10 -6.77 10.24 -5.89
N ALA A 11 -6.38 11.52 -5.93
CA ALA A 11 -7.26 12.66 -6.15
C ALA A 11 -7.40 12.95 -7.66
N GLY A 12 -8.03 12.02 -8.38
CA GLY A 12 -8.12 12.02 -9.83
C GLY A 12 -7.89 10.60 -10.37
N ASN A 13 -7.94 10.43 -11.69
CA ASN A 13 -7.61 9.14 -12.31
C ASN A 13 -7.09 9.33 -13.74
N PRO A 14 -5.81 9.71 -13.94
CA PRO A 14 -4.76 9.88 -12.90
C PRO A 14 -4.88 11.21 -12.14
N GLY A 15 -4.29 11.28 -10.95
CA GLY A 15 -4.20 12.49 -10.12
C GLY A 15 -3.15 12.35 -9.00
N PRO A 16 -2.95 13.39 -8.17
CA PRO A 16 -2.06 13.32 -7.02
C PRO A 16 -2.46 12.17 -6.09
N SER A 17 -1.51 11.32 -5.76
CA SER A 17 -1.74 10.04 -5.10
C SER A 17 -0.91 9.89 -3.84
N GLY A 18 -1.34 8.98 -2.97
CA GLY A 18 -0.68 8.70 -1.71
C GLY A 18 -0.94 7.28 -1.24
N ALA A 19 0.02 6.74 -0.48
CA ALA A 19 -0.09 5.46 0.21
C ALA A 19 -0.22 5.68 1.72
N GLY A 20 -1.13 4.93 2.33
CA GLY A 20 -1.27 4.80 3.77
C GLY A 20 -0.87 3.41 4.23
N ILE A 21 0.00 3.32 5.23
CA ILE A 21 0.40 2.05 5.83
C ILE A 21 0.25 2.16 7.36
N PHE A 22 -0.51 1.24 7.94
CA PHE A 22 -0.76 1.16 9.38
C PHE A 22 -0.40 -0.24 9.88
N ILE A 23 0.62 -0.35 10.73
CA ILE A 23 1.17 -1.62 11.20
C ILE A 23 0.90 -1.77 12.69
N LYS A 24 0.39 -2.93 13.10
CA LYS A 24 0.29 -3.36 14.50
C LYS A 24 1.28 -4.51 14.74
N ALA A 25 2.24 -4.29 15.63
CA ALA A 25 3.26 -5.28 15.95
C ALA A 25 3.54 -5.32 17.46
N ASN A 26 3.18 -6.42 18.14
CA ASN A 26 3.51 -6.67 19.56
C ASN A 26 3.14 -5.52 20.52
N GLY A 27 2.01 -4.85 20.30
CA GLY A 27 1.57 -3.70 21.11
C GLY A 27 2.11 -2.35 20.64
N GLU A 28 3.01 -2.33 19.65
CA GLU A 28 3.47 -1.13 18.99
C GLU A 28 2.67 -0.86 17.71
N VAL A 29 2.57 0.43 17.37
CA VAL A 29 1.90 0.92 16.17
C VAL A 29 2.88 1.75 15.35
N PHE A 30 2.97 1.44 14.06
CA PHE A 30 3.70 2.26 13.09
C PHE A 30 2.75 2.79 12.02
N THR A 31 2.93 4.04 11.63
CA THR A 31 2.08 4.70 10.63
C THR A 31 2.93 5.40 9.59
N TYR A 32 2.58 5.24 8.32
CA TYR A 32 3.26 5.88 7.19
C TYR A 32 2.22 6.53 6.27
N SER A 33 2.53 7.73 5.82
CA SER A 33 1.76 8.51 4.87
C SER A 33 2.74 8.98 3.81
N ILE A 34 2.71 8.33 2.64
CA ILE A 34 3.77 8.42 1.62
C ILE A 34 3.20 9.03 0.34
N PRO A 35 3.62 10.23 -0.07
CA PRO A 35 3.24 10.81 -1.36
C PRO A 35 3.74 9.93 -2.52
N LEU A 36 2.90 9.74 -3.54
CA LEU A 36 3.20 8.87 -4.69
C LEU A 36 3.28 9.64 -6.02
N GLY A 37 3.14 10.97 -6.02
CA GLY A 37 3.08 11.75 -7.27
C GLY A 37 1.76 11.51 -8.02
N LEU A 38 1.79 11.53 -9.36
CA LEU A 38 0.60 11.36 -10.20
C LEU A 38 0.41 9.90 -10.61
N MET A 39 -0.69 9.28 -10.19
CA MET A 39 -1.03 7.89 -10.52
C MET A 39 -2.54 7.71 -10.69
N SER A 40 -2.98 6.62 -11.32
CA SER A 40 -4.35 6.14 -11.21
C SER A 40 -4.64 5.59 -9.81
N ASN A 41 -5.92 5.35 -9.48
CA ASN A 41 -6.29 4.73 -8.21
C ASN A 41 -5.69 3.33 -8.06
N HIS A 42 -5.78 2.49 -9.08
CA HIS A 42 -5.24 1.12 -9.01
C HIS A 42 -3.70 1.09 -8.92
N GLU A 43 -3.01 2.01 -9.59
CA GLU A 43 -1.56 2.15 -9.43
C GLU A 43 -1.20 2.54 -7.99
N ALA A 44 -1.93 3.48 -7.39
CA ALA A 44 -1.72 3.89 -6.00
C ALA A 44 -1.89 2.72 -5.02
N GLU A 45 -2.90 1.88 -5.21
CA GLU A 45 -3.17 0.68 -4.38
C GLU A 45 -2.02 -0.33 -4.45
N TYR A 46 -1.54 -0.66 -5.65
CA TYR A 46 -0.36 -1.52 -5.82
C TYR A 46 0.89 -0.90 -5.18
N GLN A 47 1.09 0.41 -5.32
CA GLN A 47 2.23 1.09 -4.74
C GLN A 47 2.15 1.12 -3.21
N ALA A 48 0.97 1.29 -2.62
CA ALA A 48 0.76 1.18 -1.19
C ALA A 48 1.14 -0.22 -0.68
N PHE A 49 0.75 -1.27 -1.42
CA PHE A 49 1.15 -2.63 -1.08
C PHE A 49 2.67 -2.82 -1.14
N ILE A 50 3.31 -2.41 -2.23
CA ILE A 50 4.77 -2.50 -2.42
C ILE A 50 5.51 -1.75 -1.31
N LYS A 51 5.08 -0.53 -0.97
CA LYS A 51 5.67 0.27 0.11
C LYS A 51 5.51 -0.41 1.47
N GLY A 52 4.35 -0.99 1.75
CA GLY A 52 4.12 -1.76 2.96
C GLY A 52 5.07 -2.96 3.07
N LEU A 53 5.31 -3.67 1.96
CA LEU A 53 6.27 -4.79 1.91
C LEU A 53 7.71 -4.32 2.17
N GLU A 54 8.15 -3.25 1.48
CA GLU A 54 9.47 -2.64 1.66
C GLU A 54 9.72 -2.26 3.13
N ILE A 55 8.76 -1.56 3.76
CA ILE A 55 8.84 -1.16 5.18
C ILE A 55 8.93 -2.38 6.10
N CYS A 56 8.18 -3.45 5.81
CA CYS A 56 8.23 -4.66 6.62
C CYS A 56 9.60 -5.34 6.55
N HIS A 57 10.23 -5.34 5.38
CA HIS A 57 11.60 -5.85 5.19
C HIS A 57 12.63 -5.01 5.93
N GLU A 58 12.55 -3.68 5.80
CA GLU A 58 13.44 -2.74 6.51
C GLU A 58 13.37 -2.90 8.02
N LYS A 59 12.18 -3.21 8.56
CA LYS A 59 11.96 -3.50 9.98
C LYS A 59 12.37 -4.91 10.41
N GLY A 60 12.75 -5.77 9.47
CA GLY A 60 13.13 -7.16 9.75
C GLY A 60 11.96 -8.04 10.16
N PHE A 61 10.71 -7.67 9.86
CA PHE A 61 9.56 -8.55 10.10
C PHE A 61 9.64 -9.77 9.18
N LYS A 62 9.37 -10.95 9.76
CA LYS A 62 9.46 -12.24 9.03
C LYS A 62 8.12 -12.88 8.74
N THR A 63 7.09 -12.54 9.52
CA THR A 63 5.75 -13.13 9.40
C THR A 63 4.70 -12.03 9.43
N VAL A 64 4.09 -11.78 8.28
CA VAL A 64 3.24 -10.60 8.03
C VAL A 64 1.85 -11.01 7.52
N SER A 65 0.81 -10.33 8.01
CA SER A 65 -0.56 -10.44 7.51
C SER A 65 -1.05 -9.09 7.02
N PHE A 66 -1.14 -8.95 5.70
CA PHE A 66 -1.63 -7.76 5.02
C PHE A 66 -3.16 -7.75 4.93
N ARG A 67 -3.73 -6.56 5.10
CA ARG A 67 -5.14 -6.23 4.94
C ARG A 67 -5.27 -5.09 3.94
N THR A 68 -6.14 -5.26 2.96
CA THR A 68 -6.47 -4.24 1.94
C THR A 68 -7.97 -4.27 1.70
N ASP A 69 -8.57 -3.15 1.34
CA ASP A 69 -9.95 -3.06 0.83
C ASP A 69 -10.02 -3.04 -0.70
N SER A 70 -8.87 -3.17 -1.37
CA SER A 70 -8.77 -3.36 -2.81
C SER A 70 -8.93 -4.84 -3.19
N GLU A 71 -10.14 -5.25 -3.59
CA GLU A 71 -10.39 -6.61 -4.12
C GLU A 71 -9.49 -6.92 -5.33
N LEU A 72 -9.11 -5.89 -6.09
CA LEU A 72 -8.24 -6.02 -7.26
C LEU A 72 -6.84 -6.48 -6.86
N VAL A 73 -6.25 -5.86 -5.83
CA VAL A 73 -4.92 -6.24 -5.33
C VAL A 73 -4.99 -7.61 -4.67
N ASP A 74 -5.97 -7.85 -3.80
CA ASP A 74 -6.16 -9.13 -3.11
C ASP A 74 -6.30 -10.30 -4.10
N THR A 75 -7.20 -10.18 -5.08
CA THR A 75 -7.43 -11.22 -6.09
C THR A 75 -6.21 -11.44 -6.98
N ALA A 76 -5.48 -10.38 -7.32
CA ALA A 76 -4.31 -10.49 -8.19
C ALA A 76 -3.13 -11.18 -7.48
N VAL A 77 -2.95 -10.91 -6.19
CA VAL A 77 -1.95 -11.58 -5.34
C VAL A 77 -2.34 -13.04 -5.13
N GLU A 78 -3.61 -13.33 -4.80
CA GLU A 78 -4.09 -14.70 -4.61
C GLU A 78 -3.91 -15.56 -5.86
N LYS A 79 -4.19 -15.01 -7.05
CA LYS A 79 -4.07 -15.73 -8.33
C LYS A 79 -2.69 -15.65 -8.95
N GLU A 80 -1.78 -14.87 -8.36
CA GLU A 80 -0.50 -14.48 -8.95
C GLU A 80 -0.63 -13.98 -10.40
N PHE A 81 -1.74 -13.31 -10.71
CA PHE A 81 -2.09 -12.92 -12.06
C PHE A 81 -2.92 -11.64 -12.10
N VAL A 82 -2.57 -10.75 -13.03
CA VAL A 82 -3.38 -9.59 -13.40
C VAL A 82 -3.50 -9.52 -14.93
N ARG A 83 -4.73 -9.27 -15.41
CA ARG A 83 -5.02 -9.22 -16.85
C ARG A 83 -4.48 -7.97 -17.52
N ASN A 84 -4.48 -6.83 -16.82
CA ASN A 84 -4.03 -5.57 -17.38
C ASN A 84 -2.49 -5.54 -17.40
N PRO A 85 -1.84 -5.44 -18.57
CA PRO A 85 -0.39 -5.44 -18.67
C PRO A 85 0.27 -4.26 -17.93
N LEU A 86 -0.45 -3.15 -17.71
CA LEU A 86 0.05 -2.02 -16.94
C LEU A 86 0.40 -2.40 -15.48
N TYR A 87 -0.35 -3.31 -14.89
CA TYR A 87 -0.19 -3.71 -13.48
C TYR A 87 0.69 -4.94 -13.31
N LYS A 88 1.00 -5.66 -14.39
CA LYS A 88 1.88 -6.83 -14.36
C LYS A 88 3.24 -6.56 -13.68
N PRO A 89 3.99 -5.51 -14.04
CA PRO A 89 5.27 -5.24 -13.36
C PRO A 89 5.10 -4.88 -11.87
N LEU A 90 3.98 -4.28 -11.49
CA LEU A 90 3.67 -3.97 -10.09
C LEU A 90 3.40 -5.24 -9.29
N LEU A 91 2.60 -6.14 -9.85
CA LEU A 91 2.32 -7.43 -9.23
C LEU A 91 3.59 -8.29 -9.12
N GLU A 92 4.40 -8.38 -10.18
CA GLU A 92 5.66 -9.14 -10.17
C GLU A 92 6.62 -8.64 -9.07
N LYS A 93 6.75 -7.32 -8.91
CA LYS A 93 7.52 -6.74 -7.82
C LYS A 93 6.94 -7.10 -6.46
N ALA A 94 5.62 -6.98 -6.31
CA ALA A 94 4.95 -7.28 -5.05
C ALA A 94 5.08 -8.76 -4.65
N LEU A 95 4.90 -9.69 -5.58
CA LEU A 95 5.09 -11.14 -5.38
C LEU A 95 6.54 -11.48 -5.02
N THR A 96 7.51 -10.84 -5.69
CA THR A 96 8.94 -11.02 -5.39
C THR A 96 9.26 -10.58 -3.96
N LEU A 97 8.69 -9.47 -3.51
CA LEU A 97 8.89 -8.96 -2.14
C LEU A 97 8.12 -9.79 -1.12
N SER A 98 6.90 -10.25 -1.41
CA SER A 98 6.12 -11.06 -0.48
C SER A 98 6.72 -12.46 -0.28
N GLY A 99 7.34 -13.03 -1.32
CA GLY A 99 8.03 -14.32 -1.25
C GLY A 99 9.32 -14.33 -0.40
N GLN A 100 9.79 -13.16 0.06
CA GLN A 100 10.96 -13.05 0.94
C GLN A 100 10.61 -13.14 2.43
N PHE A 101 9.32 -13.17 2.79
CA PHE A 101 8.89 -13.41 4.17
C PHE A 101 8.82 -14.92 4.44
N ASP A 102 9.13 -15.33 5.67
CA ASP A 102 8.96 -16.72 6.10
C ASP A 102 7.49 -17.15 6.01
N LEU A 103 6.58 -16.20 6.25
CA LEU A 103 5.15 -16.41 6.10
C LEU A 103 4.44 -15.10 5.74
N PHE A 104 3.70 -15.13 4.63
CA PHE A 104 2.95 -14.01 4.11
C PHE A 104 1.48 -14.39 3.94
N PHE A 105 0.58 -13.52 4.39
CA PHE A 105 -0.85 -13.60 4.10
C PHE A 105 -1.34 -12.25 3.59
N MET A 106 -2.25 -12.26 2.63
CA MET A 106 -3.10 -11.13 2.28
C MET A 106 -4.55 -11.52 2.49
N LYS A 107 -5.38 -10.56 2.90
CA LYS A 107 -6.82 -10.74 2.98
C LYS A 107 -7.53 -9.42 2.68
N TRP A 108 -8.53 -9.49 1.80
CA TRP A 108 -9.48 -8.40 1.63
C TRP A 108 -10.32 -8.13 2.90
N ILE A 109 -10.51 -6.86 3.23
CA ILE A 109 -11.40 -6.39 4.29
C ILE A 109 -12.32 -5.28 3.77
N PRO A 110 -13.54 -5.12 4.32
CA PRO A 110 -14.36 -3.95 4.01
C PRO A 110 -13.64 -2.64 4.34
N SER A 111 -13.80 -1.61 3.50
CA SER A 111 -13.19 -0.28 3.69
C SER A 111 -13.54 0.38 5.03
N SER A 112 -14.71 0.06 5.60
CA SER A 112 -15.11 0.50 6.94
C SER A 112 -14.17 0.02 8.06
N LEU A 113 -13.40 -1.03 7.82
CA LEU A 113 -12.37 -1.57 8.71
C LEU A 113 -10.94 -1.10 8.36
N ASN A 114 -10.75 -0.41 7.23
CA ASN A 114 -9.44 0.05 6.74
C ASN A 114 -9.22 1.57 6.91
N LYS A 115 -10.07 2.25 7.70
CA LYS A 115 -10.09 3.72 7.84
C LYS A 115 -8.74 4.37 8.14
N MET A 116 -7.92 3.74 8.98
CA MET A 116 -6.61 4.30 9.34
C MET A 116 -5.67 4.37 8.14
N ALA A 117 -5.67 3.36 7.27
CA ALA A 117 -4.85 3.37 6.07
C ALA A 117 -5.39 4.40 5.06
N ASP A 118 -6.71 4.47 4.85
CA ASP A 118 -7.35 5.48 3.98
C ASP A 118 -7.05 6.92 4.43
N GLU A 119 -7.15 7.21 5.73
CA GLU A 119 -6.82 8.53 6.26
C GLU A 119 -5.35 8.91 6.01
N LEU A 120 -4.43 7.95 6.15
CA LEU A 120 -3.01 8.13 5.88
C LEU A 120 -2.74 8.32 4.38
N ALA A 121 -3.41 7.58 3.50
CA ALA A 121 -3.31 7.74 2.04
C ALA A 121 -3.80 9.12 1.60
N ARG A 122 -4.97 9.55 2.10
CA ARG A 122 -5.51 10.90 1.84
C ARG A 122 -4.64 12.01 2.41
N LYS A 123 -3.99 11.78 3.55
CA LYS A 123 -3.02 12.72 4.11
C LYS A 123 -1.80 12.86 3.19
N ALA A 124 -1.34 11.76 2.60
CA ALA A 124 -0.22 11.76 1.66
C ALA A 124 -0.55 12.51 0.37
N ILE A 125 -1.77 12.37 -0.15
CA ILE A 125 -2.24 13.15 -1.32
C ILE A 125 -2.03 14.65 -1.10
N ARG A 126 -2.46 15.16 0.07
CA ARG A 126 -2.34 16.60 0.41
C ARG A 126 -0.90 17.06 0.55
N ALA A 127 0.01 16.15 0.91
CA ALA A 127 1.42 16.46 1.07
C ALA A 127 2.17 16.59 -0.27
N ASN A 128 1.63 16.07 -1.39
CA ASN A 128 2.22 16.30 -2.73
C ASN A 128 2.35 17.80 -3.06
N ASN A 129 1.50 18.66 -2.50
CA ASN A 129 1.47 20.11 -2.80
C ASN A 129 2.36 20.95 -1.89
N LEU A 130 3.07 20.36 -0.92
CA LEU A 130 3.86 21.11 0.07
C LEU A 130 5.33 21.35 -0.37
N ASP A 131 5.77 20.76 -1.49
CA ASP A 131 7.11 20.97 -2.03
C ASP A 131 7.19 22.04 -3.14
N GLU A 132 6.06 22.52 -3.68
CA GLU A 132 6.06 23.59 -4.71
C GLU A 132 6.14 25.03 -4.12
N GLY A 133 6.28 25.17 -2.80
CA GLY A 133 6.18 26.46 -2.09
C GLY A 133 7.40 26.90 -1.28
N LYS A 134 8.60 26.37 -1.53
CA LYS A 134 9.82 26.73 -0.78
C LYS A 134 10.91 27.49 -1.53
N ASP A 135 10.67 27.90 -2.77
CA ASP A 135 11.57 28.76 -3.53
C ASP A 135 10.84 30.00 -4.07
N LEU A 136 10.45 30.92 -3.17
CA LEU A 136 10.20 32.34 -3.47
C LEU A 136 10.62 33.21 -2.27
#